data_AF-A0A0B4DRZ6-F1
#
_entry.id   AF-A0A0B4DRZ6-F1
#
_cell.length_a   1.000
_cell.length_b   1.000
_cell.length_c   1.000
_cell.angle_alpha   90.00
_cell.angle_beta   90.00
_cell.angle_gamma   90.00
#
_symmetry.space_group_name_H-M   'P 1'
#
loop_
_entity.id
_entity.type
_entity.pdbx_description
1 polymer ?
#
loop_
_entity_poly.entity_id
_entity_poly.type
_entity_poly.pdbx_seq_one_letter_code
_entity_poly.pdbx_strand_id
1 'polypeptide(L)'
;MKLLQNRRVWRGILVLMFFPLALIAFWPSPVDQPIQGQLVRGLYLLHRQGVPTWVNYAAIEAAANIAIFIPLGIVSSLAFPAKLWWQLAALGMLVSGCIELGQLLFLHDRFATLSDVVTNTAGAALGALTVKLFRQNVRALGAT
;
A
#
# COMPACT_ATOMS: atom_id res chain seq x y z
N MET A 1 -2.53 -13.69 21.61
CA MET A 1 -2.42 -14.72 20.54
C MET A 1 -3.76 -15.11 19.90
N LYS A 2 -4.87 -15.29 20.65
CA LYS A 2 -6.18 -15.67 20.08
C LYS A 2 -6.68 -14.77 18.95
N LEU A 3 -6.48 -13.45 19.04
CA LEU A 3 -6.89 -12.49 18.00
C LEU A 3 -6.17 -12.70 16.66
N LEU A 4 -4.85 -12.97 16.69
CA LEU A 4 -4.03 -13.23 15.49
C LEU A 4 -4.44 -14.51 14.73
N GLN A 5 -5.13 -15.44 15.42
CA GLN A 5 -5.60 -16.69 14.83
C GLN A 5 -7.04 -16.57 14.32
N ASN A 6 -7.78 -15.52 14.68
CA ASN A 6 -9.17 -15.36 14.30
C ASN A 6 -9.33 -14.82 12.88
N ARG A 7 -9.30 -15.74 11.90
CA ARG A 7 -9.41 -15.42 10.47
C ARG A 7 -10.66 -14.63 10.11
N ARG A 8 -11.79 -14.86 10.81
CA ARG A 8 -13.06 -14.14 10.54
C ARG A 8 -12.92 -12.66 10.84
N VAL A 9 -12.29 -12.31 11.96
CA VAL A 9 -12.04 -10.91 12.33
C VAL A 9 -11.13 -10.24 11.30
N TRP A 10 -10.02 -10.87 10.92
CA TRP A 10 -9.10 -10.28 9.92
C TRP A 10 -9.72 -10.14 8.54
N ARG A 11 -10.60 -11.07 8.13
CA ARG A 11 -11.39 -10.93 6.90
C ARG A 11 -12.37 -9.77 6.99
N GLY A 12 -13.03 -9.59 8.14
CA GLY A 12 -13.89 -8.43 8.39
C GLY A 12 -13.13 -7.12 8.30
N ILE A 13 -11.96 -7.03 8.96
CA ILE A 13 -11.07 -5.86 8.88
C ILE A 13 -10.62 -5.62 7.44
N LEU A 14 -10.24 -6.67 6.71
CA LEU A 14 -9.84 -6.56 5.31
C LEU A 14 -10.95 -5.96 4.45
N VAL A 15 -12.18 -6.45 4.60
CA VAL A 15 -13.35 -5.90 3.90
C VAL A 15 -13.56 -4.43 4.27
N LEU A 16 -13.47 -4.09 5.56
CA LEU A 16 -13.61 -2.71 6.03
C LEU A 16 -12.52 -1.78 5.48
N MET A 17 -11.29 -2.26 5.29
CA MET A 17 -10.18 -1.48 4.73
C MET A 17 -10.37 -1.11 3.25
N PHE A 18 -11.12 -1.91 2.48
CA PHE A 18 -11.42 -1.57 1.09
C PHE A 18 -12.28 -0.32 0.97
N PHE A 19 -13.06 0.03 1.99
CA PHE A 19 -13.91 1.22 1.96
C PHE A 19 -13.10 2.54 1.91
N PRO A 20 -12.21 2.86 2.88
CA PRO A 20 -11.38 4.06 2.79
C PRO A 20 -10.42 4.01 1.60
N LEU A 21 -9.92 2.83 1.21
CA LEU A 21 -9.08 2.68 0.02
C LEU A 21 -9.83 3.10 -1.25
N ALA A 22 -11.07 2.62 -1.42
CA ALA A 22 -11.92 3.01 -2.54
C ALA A 22 -12.29 4.50 -2.49
N LEU A 23 -12.58 5.06 -1.32
CA LEU A 23 -12.86 6.50 -1.18
C LEU A 23 -11.68 7.37 -1.64
N ILE A 24 -10.45 7.00 -1.25
CA ILE A 24 -9.24 7.73 -1.65
C ILE A 24 -8.98 7.53 -3.15
N ALA A 25 -9.07 6.29 -3.64
CA ALA A 25 -8.80 5.93 -5.02
C ALA A 25 -9.78 6.60 -5.99
N PHE A 26 -11.07 6.62 -5.65
CA PHE A 26 -12.12 7.21 -6.47
C PHE A 26 -12.47 8.65 -6.07
N TRP A 27 -11.59 9.33 -5.34
CA TRP A 27 -11.77 10.75 -5.06
C TRP A 27 -11.70 11.55 -6.37
N PRO A 28 -12.64 12.50 -6.62
CA PRO A 28 -12.80 13.16 -7.92
C PRO A 28 -11.52 13.82 -8.44
N SER A 29 -10.74 14.42 -7.55
CA SER A 29 -9.44 15.00 -7.84
C SER A 29 -8.31 14.17 -7.22
N PRO A 30 -7.05 14.31 -7.65
CA PRO A 30 -5.90 13.85 -6.86
C PRO A 30 -5.97 14.40 -5.44
N VAL A 31 -5.83 13.53 -4.44
CA VAL A 31 -6.02 13.88 -3.01
C VAL A 31 -4.98 14.89 -2.53
N ASP A 32 -3.85 14.88 -3.21
CA ASP A 32 -2.63 15.65 -3.07
C ASP A 32 -2.65 16.96 -3.87
N GLN A 33 -3.57 17.14 -4.82
CA GLN A 33 -3.69 18.36 -5.64
C GLN A 33 -3.70 19.67 -4.82
N PRO A 34 -4.42 19.77 -3.67
CA PRO A 34 -4.44 21.01 -2.88
C PRO A 34 -3.08 21.34 -2.23
N ILE A 35 -2.25 20.33 -1.96
CA ILE A 35 -0.95 20.49 -1.27
C ILE A 35 0.24 20.39 -2.23
N GLN A 36 0.03 20.02 -3.49
CA GLN A 36 1.08 19.79 -4.47
C GLN A 36 2.03 20.99 -4.61
N GLY A 37 1.50 22.21 -4.69
CA GLY A 37 2.33 23.43 -4.74
C GLY A 37 3.20 23.64 -3.49
N GLN A 38 2.70 23.26 -2.32
CA GLN A 38 3.44 23.33 -1.06
C GLN A 38 4.53 22.25 -1.00
N LEU A 39 4.23 21.04 -1.47
CA LEU A 39 5.18 19.92 -1.56
C LEU A 39 6.34 20.27 -2.50
N VAL A 40 6.06 20.80 -3.69
CA VAL A 40 7.09 21.22 -4.65
C VAL A 40 7.98 22.32 -4.05
N ARG A 41 7.39 23.31 -3.37
CA ARG A 41 8.16 24.36 -2.70
C ARG A 41 9.02 23.81 -1.56
N GLY A 42 8.48 22.88 -0.76
CA GLY A 42 9.22 22.20 0.29
C GLY A 42 10.39 21.39 -0.25
N LEU A 43 10.17 20.62 -1.32
CA LEU A 43 11.21 19.86 -2.03
C LEU A 43 12.33 20.78 -2.55
N TYR A 44 11.97 21.91 -3.15
CA TYR A 44 12.95 22.89 -3.61
C TYR A 44 13.84 23.41 -2.47
N LEU A 45 13.25 23.71 -1.30
CA LEU A 45 14.00 24.11 -0.13
C LEU A 45 14.91 22.99 0.39
N LEU A 46 14.41 21.75 0.41
CA LEU A 46 15.20 20.57 0.80
C LEU A 46 16.39 20.34 -0.13
N HIS A 47 16.21 20.47 -1.44
CA HIS A 47 17.30 20.33 -2.42
C HIS A 47 18.37 21.41 -2.22
N ARG A 48 17.97 22.64 -1.89
CA ARG A 48 18.92 23.71 -1.53
C ARG A 48 19.72 23.41 -0.26
N GLN A 49 19.21 22.57 0.62
CA GLN A 49 19.89 22.10 1.84
C GLN A 49 20.69 20.81 1.64
N GLY A 50 20.83 20.34 0.39
CA GLY A 50 21.64 19.18 0.05
C GLY A 50 20.88 17.86 -0.03
N VAL A 51 19.55 17.85 0.11
CA VAL A 51 18.76 16.65 -0.17
C VAL A 51 18.90 16.29 -1.66
N PRO A 52 19.16 15.01 -2.00
CA PRO A 52 19.30 14.60 -3.39
C PRO A 52 18.06 14.87 -4.23
N THR A 53 18.26 15.22 -5.50
CA THR A 53 17.18 15.54 -6.45
C THR A 53 16.31 14.34 -6.83
N TRP A 54 16.78 13.10 -6.59
CA TRP A 54 15.96 11.90 -6.74
C TRP A 54 14.83 11.83 -5.70
N VAL A 55 14.97 12.53 -4.57
CA VAL A 55 13.86 12.76 -3.63
C VAL A 55 12.99 13.86 -4.21
N ASN A 56 12.10 13.48 -5.11
CA ASN A 56 11.18 14.37 -5.80
C ASN A 56 9.73 13.97 -5.52
N TYR A 57 8.79 14.62 -6.21
CA TYR A 57 7.38 14.35 -6.06
C TYR A 57 7.01 12.89 -6.35
N ALA A 58 7.50 12.35 -7.47
CA ALA A 58 7.26 10.96 -7.85
C ALA A 58 7.81 9.95 -6.82
N ALA A 59 8.95 10.26 -6.19
CA ALA A 59 9.47 9.43 -5.11
C ALA A 59 8.57 9.47 -3.86
N ILE A 60 7.98 10.62 -3.53
CA ILE A 60 7.02 10.75 -2.44
C ILE A 60 5.73 10.01 -2.75
N GLU A 61 5.18 10.15 -3.96
CA GLU A 61 4.00 9.40 -4.41
C GLU A 61 4.25 7.90 -4.33
N ALA A 62 5.37 7.42 -4.87
CA ALA A 62 5.75 6.00 -4.81
C ALA A 62 5.85 5.50 -3.37
N ALA A 63 6.45 6.28 -2.46
CA ALA A 63 6.54 5.93 -1.05
C ALA A 63 5.17 5.91 -0.36
N ALA A 64 4.28 6.85 -0.69
CA ALA A 64 2.93 6.92 -0.17
C ALA A 64 2.09 5.70 -0.60
N ASN A 65 2.18 5.32 -1.88
CA ASN A 65 1.52 4.13 -2.43
C ASN A 65 1.98 2.84 -1.72
N ILE A 66 3.30 2.66 -1.59
CA ILE A 66 3.88 1.55 -0.81
C ILE A 66 3.31 1.56 0.62
N ALA A 67 3.33 2.71 1.29
CA ALA A 67 2.89 2.84 2.67
C ALA A 67 1.41 2.50 2.85
N ILE A 68 0.53 2.91 1.94
CA ILE A 68 -0.91 2.62 1.97
C ILE A 68 -1.18 1.12 1.79
N PHE A 69 -0.39 0.42 0.97
CA PHE A 69 -0.58 -1.01 0.72
C PHE A 69 0.10 -1.94 1.75
N ILE A 70 1.05 -1.45 2.56
CA ILE A 70 1.66 -2.25 3.64
C ILE A 70 0.60 -2.79 4.62
N PRO A 71 -0.30 -1.96 5.20
CA PRO A 71 -1.39 -2.45 6.05
C PRO A 71 -2.27 -3.49 5.36
N LEU A 72 -2.57 -3.31 4.07
CA LEU A 72 -3.36 -4.25 3.29
C LEU A 72 -2.65 -5.62 3.19
N GLY A 73 -1.34 -5.63 2.95
CA GLY A 73 -0.50 -6.83 2.94
C GLY A 73 -0.46 -7.53 4.30
N ILE A 74 -0.32 -6.77 5.39
CA ILE A 74 -0.34 -7.27 6.76
C ILE A 74 -1.67 -7.96 7.05
N VAL A 75 -2.78 -7.26 6.86
CA VAL A 75 -4.12 -7.77 7.16
C VAL A 75 -4.47 -8.96 6.27
N SER A 76 -4.09 -8.94 5.00
CA SER A 76 -4.25 -10.08 4.09
C SER A 76 -3.49 -11.33 4.56
N SER A 77 -2.27 -11.17 5.08
CA SER A 77 -1.47 -12.28 5.63
C SER A 77 -2.06 -12.86 6.94
N LEU A 78 -2.77 -12.04 7.69
CA LEU A 78 -3.52 -12.48 8.87
C LEU A 78 -4.86 -13.13 8.50
N ALA A 79 -5.55 -12.63 7.48
CA ALA A 79 -6.82 -13.15 6.96
C ALA A 79 -6.66 -14.48 6.21
N PHE A 80 -5.53 -14.67 5.52
CA PHE A 80 -5.21 -15.82 4.67
C PHE A 80 -3.86 -16.45 5.05
N PRO A 81 -3.71 -17.01 6.27
CA PRO A 81 -2.41 -17.45 6.79
C PRO A 81 -1.77 -18.63 6.04
N ALA A 82 -2.53 -19.31 5.18
CA ALA A 82 -2.03 -20.41 4.34
C ALA A 82 -1.43 -19.94 3.01
N LYS A 83 -1.58 -18.66 2.66
CA LYS A 83 -1.07 -18.10 1.40
C LYS A 83 0.39 -17.67 1.57
N LEU A 84 1.16 -17.88 0.52
CA LEU A 84 2.54 -17.42 0.43
C LEU A 84 2.56 -15.90 0.20
N TRP A 85 3.64 -15.24 0.63
CA TRP A 85 3.78 -13.78 0.52
C TRP A 85 3.61 -13.28 -0.93
N TRP A 86 4.10 -14.02 -1.92
CA TRP A 86 3.97 -13.65 -3.33
C TRP A 86 2.53 -13.78 -3.85
N GLN A 87 1.72 -14.68 -3.28
CA GLN A 87 0.29 -14.77 -3.63
C GLN A 87 -0.48 -13.55 -3.11
N LEU A 88 -0.06 -13.02 -1.95
CA LEU A 88 -0.64 -11.80 -1.38
C LEU A 88 -0.15 -10.56 -2.12
N ALA A 89 1.10 -10.56 -2.60
CA ALA A 89 1.60 -9.54 -3.52
C ALA A 89 0.79 -9.53 -4.83
N ALA A 90 0.54 -10.70 -5.43
CA ALA A 90 -0.31 -10.83 -6.62
C ALA A 90 -1.74 -10.35 -6.38
N LEU A 91 -2.31 -10.58 -5.19
CA LEU A 91 -3.60 -10.00 -4.81
C LEU A 91 -3.53 -8.47 -4.75
N GLY A 92 -2.48 -7.89 -4.17
CA GLY A 92 -2.24 -6.45 -4.16
C GLY A 92 -2.12 -5.86 -5.57
N MET A 93 -1.42 -6.55 -6.47
CA MET A 93 -1.32 -6.20 -7.88
C MET A 93 -2.68 -6.19 -8.58
N LEU A 94 -3.50 -7.22 -8.36
CA LEU A 94 -4.86 -7.30 -8.91
C LEU A 94 -5.75 -6.16 -8.38
N VAL A 95 -5.72 -5.91 -7.07
CA VAL A 95 -6.46 -4.80 -6.46
C VAL A 95 -6.02 -3.46 -7.07
N SER A 96 -4.71 -3.22 -7.17
CA SER A 96 -4.19 -1.99 -7.75
C SER A 96 -4.57 -1.87 -9.23
N GLY A 97 -4.47 -2.93 -10.01
CA GLY A 97 -4.90 -2.92 -11.41
C GLY A 97 -6.39 -2.62 -11.58
N CYS A 98 -7.24 -3.15 -10.70
CA CYS A 98 -8.66 -2.80 -10.68
C CYS A 98 -8.91 -1.33 -10.33
N ILE A 99 -8.12 -0.76 -9.41
CA ILE A 99 -8.18 0.68 -9.08
C ILE A 99 -7.79 1.51 -10.31
N GLU A 100 -6.63 1.26 -10.91
CA GLU A 100 -6.15 1.98 -12.09
C GLU A 100 -7.16 1.91 -13.25
N LEU A 101 -7.69 0.71 -13.54
CA LEU A 101 -8.71 0.52 -14.57
C LEU A 101 -9.99 1.28 -14.24
N GLY A 102 -10.41 1.27 -12.98
CA GLY A 102 -11.57 2.03 -12.53
C GLY A 102 -11.36 3.53 -12.71
N GLN A 103 -10.22 4.06 -12.30
CA GLN A 103 -9.91 5.48 -12.47
C GLN A 103 -9.87 5.85 -13.96
N LEU A 104 -9.23 5.03 -14.80
CA LEU A 104 -9.18 5.25 -16.26
C LEU A 104 -10.58 5.30 -16.90
N LEU A 105 -11.49 4.44 -16.45
CA LEU A 105 -12.83 4.33 -17.02
C LEU A 105 -13.82 5.37 -16.49
N PHE A 106 -13.62 5.86 -15.26
CA PHE A 106 -14.63 6.66 -14.54
C PHE A 106 -14.15 8.06 -14.13
N LEU A 107 -12.85 8.36 -14.15
CA LEU A 107 -12.28 9.64 -13.72
C LEU A 107 -11.42 10.26 -14.82
N HIS A 108 -11.99 11.21 -15.54
CA HIS A 108 -11.35 11.88 -16.70
C HIS A 108 -10.07 12.65 -16.35
N ASP A 109 -9.94 13.09 -15.09
CA ASP A 109 -8.76 13.84 -14.60
C ASP A 109 -7.69 12.94 -13.97
N ARG A 110 -7.87 11.61 -13.98
CA ARG A 110 -6.91 10.63 -13.45
C ARG A 110 -6.26 9.87 -14.59
N PHE A 111 -4.94 9.78 -14.55
CA PHE A 111 -4.17 8.94 -15.46
C PHE A 111 -3.81 7.65 -14.77
N ALA A 112 -4.14 6.52 -15.40
CA ALA A 112 -3.69 5.23 -14.91
C ALA A 112 -2.17 5.11 -15.08
N THR A 113 -1.45 4.72 -14.03
CA THR A 113 0.01 4.58 -14.08
C THR A 113 0.48 3.18 -13.69
N LEU A 114 1.39 2.63 -14.50
CA LEU A 114 2.02 1.35 -14.18
C LEU A 114 2.86 1.44 -12.90
N SER A 115 3.41 2.62 -12.59
CA SER A 115 4.15 2.88 -11.35
C SER A 115 3.30 2.66 -10.10
N ASP A 116 2.03 3.02 -10.12
CA ASP A 116 1.12 2.81 -8.99
C ASP A 116 0.90 1.33 -8.74
N VAL A 117 0.66 0.54 -9.79
CA VAL A 117 0.55 -0.93 -9.68
C VAL A 117 1.80 -1.53 -9.08
N VAL A 118 2.99 -1.13 -9.53
CA VAL A 118 4.26 -1.65 -9.03
C VAL A 118 4.47 -1.28 -7.55
N THR A 119 4.25 -0.02 -7.19
CA THR A 119 4.48 0.49 -5.83
C THR A 119 3.48 -0.09 -4.83
N ASN A 120 2.20 -0.17 -5.20
CA ASN A 120 1.16 -0.83 -4.40
C ASN A 120 1.43 -2.32 -4.21
N THR A 121 1.87 -3.01 -5.27
CA THR A 121 2.28 -4.42 -5.20
C THR A 121 3.47 -4.61 -4.25
N ALA A 122 4.46 -3.72 -4.30
CA ALA A 122 5.59 -3.73 -3.38
C ALA A 122 5.14 -3.51 -1.93
N GLY A 123 4.23 -2.57 -1.67
CA GLY A 123 3.63 -2.38 -0.35
C GLY A 123 2.94 -3.64 0.18
N ALA A 124 2.10 -4.28 -0.63
CA ALA A 124 1.42 -5.51 -0.26
C ALA A 124 2.42 -6.66 0.05
N ALA A 125 3.47 -6.78 -0.77
CA ALA A 125 4.54 -7.75 -0.55
C ALA A 125 5.28 -7.50 0.77
N LEU A 126 5.68 -6.26 1.04
CA LEU A 126 6.37 -5.86 2.26
C LEU A 126 5.52 -6.16 3.51
N GLY A 127 4.25 -5.76 3.51
CA GLY A 127 3.34 -6.06 4.60
C GLY A 127 3.15 -7.56 4.86
N ALA A 128 3.03 -8.35 3.79
CA ALA A 128 2.93 -9.80 3.90
C ALA A 128 4.22 -10.44 4.45
N LEU A 129 5.39 -9.96 4.02
CA LEU A 129 6.69 -10.40 4.51
C LEU A 129 6.89 -10.07 5.98
N THR A 130 6.50 -8.88 6.45
CA THR A 130 6.57 -8.50 7.86
C THR A 130 5.86 -9.52 8.75
N VAL A 131 4.64 -9.92 8.40
CA VAL A 131 3.88 -10.94 9.16
C VAL A 131 4.54 -12.31 9.09
N LYS A 132 5.09 -12.69 7.93
CA LYS A 132 5.79 -13.97 7.75
C LYS A 132 7.02 -14.03 8.67
N LEU A 133 7.88 -13.02 8.62
CA LEU A 133 9.10 -12.93 9.42
C LEU A 133 8.78 -12.91 10.92
N PHE A 134 7.77 -12.13 11.33
CA PHE A 134 7.30 -12.11 12.71
C PHE A 134 6.85 -13.50 13.20
N ARG A 135 6.06 -14.23 12.40
CA ARG A 135 5.62 -15.59 12.74
C ARG A 135 6.78 -16.60 12.80
N GLN A 136 7.81 -16.44 11.97
CA GLN A 136 9.00 -17.28 12.00
C GLN A 136 9.80 -17.07 13.29
N ASN A 137 10.03 -15.82 13.68
CA ASN A 137 10.76 -15.47 14.91
C ASN A 137 10.05 -15.97 16.16
N VAL A 138 8.73 -15.80 16.25
CA VAL A 138 7.93 -16.29 17.40
C VAL A 138 7.99 -17.82 17.51
N ARG A 139 8.00 -18.54 16.39
CA ARG A 139 8.15 -20.01 16.40
C ARG A 139 9.53 -20.45 16.86
N ALA A 140 10.59 -19.73 16.46
CA ALA A 140 11.96 -20.03 16.87
C ALA A 140 12.15 -19.84 18.39
N LEU A 141 11.60 -18.76 18.96
CA LEU A 141 11.68 -18.47 20.40
C LEU A 141 10.88 -19.44 21.30
N GLY A 142 9.84 -20.08 20.75
CA GLY A 142 9.04 -21.08 21.48
C GLY A 142 9.57 -22.52 21.35
N ALA A 143 10.62 -22.73 20.55
CA ALA A 143 11.25 -24.03 20.33
C ALA A 143 12.59 -24.20 21.08
N THR A 144 13.02 -23.17 21.81
CA THR A 144 14.16 -23.15 22.74
C THR A 144 13.67 -23.21 24.17
#